data_AF-A0A1B1YX25-F1
#
_entry.id   AF-A0A1B1YX25-F1
#
_cell.length_a   1.000
_cell.length_b   1.000
_cell.length_c   1.000
_cell.angle_alpha   90.00
_cell.angle_beta   90.00
_cell.angle_gamma   90.00
#
_symmetry.space_group_name_H-M   'P 1'
#
loop_
_entity.id
_entity.type
_entity.pdbx_description
1 polymer ?
#
loop_
_entity_poly.entity_id
_entity_poly.type
_entity_poly.pdbx_seq_one_letter_code
_entity_poly.pdbx_strand_id
1 'polypeptide(L)'
;MSALAHWQAQYAQRSGGAEPAWLQELRDVAWSGFSARGLPGRRDEDWKYTRLSALERFAPKAPLALTDLPVIAPTDGALLVFAGGRLVPQWSRLPAAPGVEVSNLAAALAADGDALRSRLRLEDPERPFAALNQALFEDGLWLRLAPGARLAEPLHVVHVGGWRSHPRTCAC
;
A
#
# COMPACT_ATOMS: atom_id res chain seq x y z
N MET A 1 15.97 12.74 -13.27
CA MET A 1 16.06 11.31 -12.89
C MET A 1 14.96 10.55 -13.61
N SER A 2 15.23 9.35 -14.11
CA SER A 2 14.20 8.47 -14.67
C SER A 2 13.31 7.91 -13.54
N ALA A 3 12.09 7.48 -13.86
CA ALA A 3 11.22 6.83 -12.89
C ALA A 3 11.84 5.55 -12.28
N LEU A 4 12.60 4.79 -13.07
CA LEU A 4 13.31 3.60 -12.58
C LEU A 4 14.36 3.95 -11.52
N ALA A 5 15.17 4.99 -11.74
CA ALA A 5 16.15 5.44 -10.75
C ALA A 5 15.47 5.90 -9.45
N HIS A 6 14.29 6.51 -9.56
CA HIS A 6 13.50 6.89 -8.40
C HIS A 6 13.00 5.67 -7.61
N TRP A 7 12.41 4.69 -8.28
CA TRP A 7 11.96 3.45 -7.64
C TRP A 7 13.11 2.64 -7.06
N GLN A 8 14.27 2.64 -7.71
CA GLN A 8 15.47 1.98 -7.19
C GLN A 8 15.95 2.63 -5.89
N ALA A 9 15.90 3.96 -5.80
CA ALA A 9 16.21 4.67 -4.56
C ALA A 9 15.21 4.35 -3.44
N GLN A 10 13.91 4.27 -3.76
CA GLN A 10 12.90 3.84 -2.79
C GLN A 10 13.11 2.40 -2.33
N TYR A 11 13.38 1.48 -3.25
CA TYR A 11 13.69 0.10 -2.93
C TYR A 11 14.88 -0.01 -1.98
N ALA A 12 15.96 0.71 -2.26
CA ALA A 12 17.14 0.75 -1.39
C ALA A 12 16.84 1.28 0.03
N GLN A 13 15.85 2.17 0.19
CA GLN A 13 15.39 2.62 1.51
C GLN A 13 14.54 1.56 2.24
N ARG A 14 13.93 0.61 1.53
CA ARG A 14 13.18 -0.50 2.12
C ARG A 14 14.09 -1.66 2.49
N SER A 15 15.12 -1.90 1.69
CA SER A 15 16.11 -2.94 1.96
C SER A 15 16.92 -2.62 3.22
N GLY A 16 16.80 -3.48 4.25
CA GLY A 16 17.58 -3.37 5.50
C GLY A 16 16.88 -2.64 6.66
N GLY A 17 15.56 -2.47 6.60
CA GLY A 17 14.75 -2.01 7.74
C GLY A 17 14.58 -3.08 8.84
N ALA A 18 13.88 -2.72 9.91
CA ALA A 18 13.49 -3.63 11.01
C ALA A 18 12.36 -4.62 10.64
N GLU A 19 12.29 -5.02 9.37
CA GLU A 19 11.27 -5.94 8.85
C GLU A 19 11.72 -7.41 9.01
N PRO A 20 10.78 -8.37 9.06
CA PRO A 20 11.12 -9.78 9.04
C PRO A 20 11.91 -10.18 7.79
N ALA A 21 12.88 -11.08 7.92
CA ALA A 21 13.74 -11.51 6.82
C ALA A 21 12.96 -12.07 5.60
N TRP A 22 11.88 -12.80 5.85
CA TRP A 22 11.02 -13.32 4.77
C TRP A 22 10.34 -12.21 3.96
N LEU A 23 10.07 -11.04 4.57
CA LEU A 23 9.48 -9.91 3.87
C LEU A 23 10.51 -9.27 2.95
N GLN A 24 11.76 -9.17 3.40
CA GLN A 24 12.86 -8.74 2.55
C GLN A 24 13.01 -9.66 1.33
N GLU A 25 12.97 -10.98 1.51
CA GLU A 25 13.00 -11.94 0.40
C GLU A 25 11.89 -11.70 -0.63
N LEU A 26 10.67 -11.42 -0.17
CA LEU A 26 9.55 -11.09 -1.07
C LEU A 26 9.79 -9.80 -1.85
N ARG A 27 10.36 -8.78 -1.20
CA ARG A 27 10.72 -7.51 -1.86
C ARG A 27 11.80 -7.72 -2.90
N ASP A 28 12.82 -8.51 -2.60
CA ASP A 28 13.93 -8.80 -3.51
C ASP A 28 13.46 -9.52 -4.77
N VAL A 29 12.63 -10.55 -4.61
CA VAL A 29 12.03 -11.28 -5.73
C VAL A 29 11.16 -10.36 -6.59
N ALA A 30 10.32 -9.53 -5.96
CA ALA A 30 9.43 -8.62 -6.67
C ALA A 30 10.20 -7.50 -7.40
N TRP A 31 11.23 -6.94 -6.76
CA TRP A 31 12.09 -5.91 -7.35
C TRP A 31 12.88 -6.46 -8.53
N SER A 32 13.45 -7.66 -8.40
CA SER A 32 14.16 -8.34 -9.49
C SER A 32 13.25 -8.55 -10.70
N GLY A 33 12.04 -9.09 -10.47
CA GLY A 33 11.05 -9.29 -11.53
C GLY A 33 10.60 -8.00 -12.21
N PHE A 34 10.35 -6.94 -11.44
CA PHE A 34 9.97 -5.64 -11.99
C PHE A 34 11.12 -4.97 -12.74
N SER A 35 12.33 -4.91 -12.16
CA SER A 35 13.47 -4.23 -12.77
C SER A 35 13.95 -4.89 -14.06
N ALA A 36 13.76 -6.21 -14.20
CA ALA A 36 14.04 -6.94 -15.43
C ALA A 36 13.02 -6.65 -16.56
N ARG A 37 11.73 -6.53 -16.22
CA ARG A 37 10.64 -6.32 -17.20
C ARG A 37 10.34 -4.85 -17.49
N GLY A 38 10.49 -3.99 -16.50
CA GLY A 38 10.09 -2.59 -16.54
C GLY A 38 8.58 -2.38 -16.54
N LEU A 39 8.16 -1.20 -17.02
CA LEU A 39 6.74 -0.89 -17.22
C LEU A 39 6.19 -1.68 -18.43
N PRO A 40 4.92 -2.10 -18.37
CA PRO A 40 4.30 -2.77 -19.51
C PRO A 40 4.15 -1.81 -20.69
N GLY A 41 4.28 -2.35 -21.88
CA GLY A 41 4.15 -1.64 -23.14
C GLY A 41 2.79 -1.89 -23.80
N ARG A 42 2.57 -1.26 -24.96
CA ARG A 42 1.35 -1.45 -25.77
C ARG A 42 1.18 -2.87 -26.35
N ARG A 43 2.23 -3.69 -26.26
CA ARG A 43 2.24 -5.08 -26.71
C ARG A 43 1.69 -6.03 -25.65
N ASP A 44 1.59 -5.57 -24.40
CA ASP A 44 0.92 -6.31 -23.34
C ASP A 44 -0.59 -6.08 -23.47
N GLU A 45 -1.36 -7.16 -23.64
CA GLU A 45 -2.81 -7.07 -23.91
C GLU A 45 -3.56 -6.27 -22.83
N ASP A 46 -3.20 -6.44 -21.56
CA ASP A 46 -3.77 -5.70 -20.43
C ASP A 46 -3.51 -4.18 -20.48
N TRP A 47 -2.51 -3.73 -21.26
CA TRP A 47 -2.05 -2.34 -21.31
C TRP A 47 -2.14 -1.71 -22.71
N LYS A 48 -2.70 -2.43 -23.68
CA LYS A 48 -2.85 -1.98 -25.08
C LYS A 48 -3.49 -0.60 -25.23
N TYR A 49 -4.45 -0.29 -24.35
CA TYR A 49 -5.20 0.97 -24.34
C TYR A 49 -4.77 1.97 -23.25
N THR A 50 -3.77 1.63 -22.44
CA THR A 50 -3.30 2.48 -21.32
C THR A 50 -1.91 3.00 -21.62
N ARG A 51 -1.77 4.30 -21.85
CA ARG A 51 -0.46 4.92 -22.15
C ARG A 51 0.32 5.21 -20.86
N LEU A 52 1.45 4.53 -20.67
CA LEU A 52 2.31 4.67 -19.50
C LEU A 52 3.53 5.57 -19.68
N SER A 53 3.73 6.18 -20.85
CA SER A 53 4.89 7.06 -21.14
C SER A 53 4.99 8.28 -20.23
N ALA A 54 3.89 8.71 -19.61
CA ALA A 54 3.92 9.75 -18.58
C ALA A 54 4.58 9.27 -17.28
N LEU A 55 4.41 7.99 -16.95
CA LEU A 55 4.95 7.39 -15.74
C LEU A 55 6.48 7.18 -15.83
N GLU A 56 7.03 6.93 -17.01
CA GLU A 56 8.49 6.83 -17.23
C GLU A 56 9.25 8.12 -16.85
N ARG A 57 8.57 9.26 -16.96
CA ARG A 57 9.07 10.59 -16.62
C ARG A 57 8.59 11.09 -15.26
N PHE A 58 7.92 10.23 -14.49
CA PHE A 58 7.39 10.60 -13.19
C PHE A 58 8.53 10.89 -12.22
N ALA A 59 8.48 12.08 -11.63
CA ALA A 59 9.26 12.46 -10.47
C ALA A 59 8.26 12.78 -9.36
N PRO A 60 8.21 12.01 -8.27
CA PRO A 60 7.31 12.33 -7.18
C PRO A 60 7.72 13.64 -6.52
N LYS A 61 6.70 14.37 -6.07
CA LYS A 61 6.88 15.55 -5.24
C LYS A 61 7.29 15.12 -3.82
N ALA A 62 7.77 16.09 -3.04
CA ALA A 62 8.14 15.91 -1.65
C ALA A 62 7.02 15.21 -0.85
N PRO A 63 7.36 14.48 0.24
CA PRO A 63 6.38 13.86 1.11
C PRO A 63 5.31 14.87 1.50
N LEU A 64 4.05 14.43 1.48
CA LEU A 64 2.93 15.28 1.83
C LEU A 64 3.05 15.70 3.30
N ALA A 65 3.13 17.01 3.57
CA ALA A 65 3.06 17.50 4.93
C ALA A 65 1.67 17.20 5.50
N LEU A 66 1.61 16.75 6.75
CA LEU A 66 0.33 16.41 7.39
C LEU A 66 -0.60 17.62 7.53
N THR A 67 -0.07 18.85 7.42
CA THR A 67 -0.84 20.09 7.37
C THR A 67 -1.57 20.33 6.05
N ASP A 68 -1.15 19.65 4.98
CA ASP A 68 -1.59 19.92 3.60
C ASP A 68 -2.57 18.87 3.08
N LEU A 69 -3.00 17.97 3.94
CA LEU A 69 -3.95 16.93 3.58
C LEU A 69 -5.33 17.58 3.28
N PRO A 70 -6.03 17.12 2.24
CA PRO A 70 -7.29 17.71 1.80
C PRO A 70 -8.38 17.50 2.85
N VAL A 71 -9.42 18.34 2.78
CA VAL A 71 -10.65 18.10 3.54
C VAL A 71 -11.20 16.74 3.13
N ILE A 72 -11.15 15.78 4.05
CA ILE A 72 -11.78 14.48 3.88
C ILE A 72 -13.26 14.70 4.20
N ALA A 73 -14.12 14.43 3.21
CA ALA A 73 -15.56 14.53 3.41
C ALA A 73 -15.99 13.72 4.65
N PRO A 74 -16.97 14.20 5.43
CA PRO A 74 -17.50 13.41 6.53
C PRO A 74 -17.89 12.03 6.02
N THR A 75 -17.37 11.00 6.67
CA THR A 75 -17.75 9.62 6.43
C THR A 75 -18.45 9.12 7.69
N ASP A 76 -19.57 8.44 7.51
CA ASP A 76 -20.19 7.70 8.60
C ASP A 76 -19.24 6.57 9.04
N GLY A 77 -19.20 6.30 10.34
CA GLY A 77 -18.36 5.25 10.93
C GLY A 77 -16.85 5.42 10.86
N ALA A 78 -16.17 4.27 10.76
CA ALA A 78 -14.73 4.16 10.93
C ALA A 78 -13.97 4.67 9.69
N LEU A 79 -12.83 5.30 9.92
CA LEU A 79 -12.02 5.94 8.90
C LEU A 79 -10.54 5.69 9.18
N LEU A 80 -9.80 5.11 8.25
CA LEU A 80 -8.34 5.07 8.29
C LEU A 80 -7.78 5.96 7.19
N VAL A 81 -6.90 6.86 7.57
CA VAL A 81 -6.24 7.80 6.66
C VAL A 81 -4.78 7.40 6.50
N PHE A 82 -4.38 7.13 5.27
CA PHE A 82 -3.00 6.88 4.89
C PHE A 82 -2.45 8.06 4.09
N ALA A 83 -1.42 8.73 4.58
CA ALA A 83 -0.74 9.81 3.86
C ALA A 83 0.63 9.32 3.36
N GLY A 84 0.87 9.43 2.05
CA GLY A 84 2.12 8.96 1.47
C GLY A 84 2.41 7.47 1.70
N GLY A 85 1.35 6.68 1.95
CA GLY A 85 1.47 5.25 2.24
C GLY A 85 1.55 4.86 3.72
N ARG A 86 1.56 5.82 4.67
CA ARG A 86 1.63 5.55 6.12
C ARG A 86 0.34 5.93 6.84
N LEU A 87 -0.07 5.16 7.85
CA LEU A 87 -1.25 5.49 8.68
C LEU A 87 -1.02 6.82 9.42
N VAL A 88 -2.06 7.66 9.47
CA VAL A 88 -2.10 8.94 10.19
C VAL A 88 -3.12 8.83 11.33
N PRO A 89 -2.69 8.45 12.55
CA PRO A 89 -3.60 8.14 13.65
C PRO A 89 -4.51 9.28 14.05
N GLN A 90 -3.98 10.51 14.09
CA GLN A 90 -4.75 11.70 14.50
C GLN A 90 -5.95 11.99 13.60
N TRP A 91 -5.97 11.46 12.37
CA TRP A 91 -7.04 11.67 11.39
C TRP A 91 -7.82 10.40 11.11
N SER A 92 -7.51 9.33 11.85
CA SER A 92 -8.17 8.05 11.74
C SER A 92 -9.10 7.84 12.93
N ARG A 93 -10.24 7.22 12.68
CA ARG A 93 -11.20 6.71 13.66
C ARG A 93 -11.24 5.20 13.49
N LEU A 94 -10.58 4.46 14.38
CA LEU A 94 -10.61 3.00 14.35
C LEU A 94 -12.00 2.49 14.75
N PRO A 95 -12.50 1.40 14.13
CA PRO A 95 -13.73 0.79 14.57
C PRO A 95 -13.55 0.16 15.95
N ALA A 96 -14.58 0.27 16.79
CA ALA A 96 -14.67 -0.45 18.06
C ALA A 96 -15.78 -1.50 17.94
N ALA A 97 -15.40 -2.74 17.63
CA ALA A 97 -16.34 -3.85 17.53
C ALA A 97 -15.72 -5.15 18.08
N PRO A 98 -16.49 -5.98 18.81
CA PRO A 98 -16.01 -7.26 19.31
C PRO A 98 -15.51 -8.17 18.18
N GLY A 99 -14.32 -8.74 18.35
CA GLY A 99 -13.73 -9.64 17.36
C GLY A 99 -13.23 -8.95 16.09
N VAL A 100 -13.19 -7.61 16.06
CA VAL A 100 -12.62 -6.82 14.96
C VAL A 100 -11.29 -6.20 15.43
N GLU A 101 -10.22 -6.51 14.72
CA GLU A 101 -8.92 -5.88 14.91
C GLU A 101 -8.58 -5.06 13.66
N VAL A 102 -8.30 -3.77 13.86
CA VAL A 102 -7.85 -2.86 12.79
C VAL A 102 -6.61 -2.13 13.24
N SER A 103 -5.57 -2.20 12.42
CA SER A 103 -4.31 -1.50 12.63
C SER A 103 -3.63 -1.23 11.28
N ASN A 104 -2.39 -0.74 11.32
CA ASN A 104 -1.54 -0.73 10.15
C ASN A 104 -0.71 -2.02 10.04
N LEU A 105 -0.30 -2.34 8.82
CA LEU A 105 0.47 -3.54 8.52
C LEU A 105 1.81 -3.56 9.27
N ALA A 106 2.45 -2.40 9.44
CA ALA A 106 3.70 -2.30 10.20
C ALA A 106 3.52 -2.76 11.67
N ALA A 107 2.46 -2.34 12.36
CA ALA A 107 2.20 -2.79 13.73
C ALA A 107 1.82 -4.28 13.76
N ALA A 108 1.07 -4.76 12.77
CA ALA A 108 0.71 -6.17 12.66
C ALA A 108 1.95 -7.07 12.46
N LEU A 109 2.88 -6.65 11.59
CA LEU A 109 4.16 -7.33 11.36
C LEU A 109 5.04 -7.37 12.60
N ALA A 110 5.04 -6.29 13.40
CA ALA A 110 5.79 -6.22 14.65
C ALA A 110 5.17 -7.12 15.74
N ALA A 111 3.85 -7.34 15.71
CA ALA A 111 3.14 -8.18 16.68
C ALA A 111 3.25 -9.68 16.36
N ASP A 112 3.03 -10.08 15.10
CA ASP A 112 3.07 -11.49 14.66
C ASP A 112 3.39 -11.59 13.15
N GLY A 113 4.64 -11.28 12.79
CA GLY A 113 5.08 -11.28 11.40
C GLY A 113 4.93 -12.65 10.69
N ASP A 114 5.21 -13.75 11.38
CA ASP A 114 5.20 -15.08 10.73
C ASP A 114 3.79 -15.51 10.31
N ALA A 115 2.76 -15.16 11.07
CA ALA A 115 1.36 -15.40 10.68
C ALA A 115 0.95 -14.64 9.41
N LEU A 116 1.66 -13.56 9.07
CA LEU A 116 1.37 -12.71 7.90
C LEU A 116 2.08 -13.18 6.62
N ARG A 117 3.11 -14.03 6.72
CA ARG A 117 3.96 -14.43 5.59
C ARG A 117 3.18 -14.93 4.37
N SER A 118 2.22 -15.83 4.59
CA SER A 118 1.41 -16.40 3.50
C SER A 118 0.41 -15.40 2.90
N ARG A 119 0.00 -14.39 3.67
CA ARG A 119 -1.00 -13.39 3.27
C ARG A 119 -0.40 -12.26 2.45
N LEU A 120 0.89 -12.00 2.61
CA LEU A 120 1.60 -10.92 1.92
C LEU A 120 2.36 -11.38 0.68
N ARG A 121 2.31 -12.65 0.30
CA ARG A 121 2.96 -13.14 -0.91
C ARG A 121 2.10 -12.82 -2.13
N LEU A 122 2.67 -12.13 -3.12
CA LEU A 122 2.07 -12.00 -4.45
C LEU A 122 1.68 -13.36 -5.04
N GLU A 123 0.42 -13.48 -5.45
CA GLU A 123 -0.07 -14.65 -6.17
C GLU A 123 0.46 -14.67 -7.62
N ASP A 124 0.59 -13.50 -8.25
CA ASP A 124 1.01 -13.34 -9.65
C ASP A 124 2.14 -12.31 -9.78
N PRO A 125 3.41 -12.74 -9.73
CA PRO A 125 4.56 -11.85 -9.85
C PRO A 125 4.76 -11.30 -11.26
N GLU A 126 4.09 -11.83 -12.30
CA GLU A 126 4.22 -11.36 -13.68
C GLU A 126 3.56 -10.01 -13.90
N ARG A 127 2.66 -9.59 -13.01
CA ARG A 127 2.01 -8.27 -13.06
C ARG A 127 2.98 -7.19 -12.61
N PRO A 128 3.46 -6.31 -13.51
CA PRO A 128 4.56 -5.38 -13.21
C PRO A 128 4.22 -4.41 -12.08
N PHE A 129 3.00 -3.86 -12.04
CA PHE A 129 2.60 -2.95 -10.96
C PHE A 129 2.37 -3.65 -9.62
N ALA A 130 1.98 -4.93 -9.64
CA ALA A 130 1.81 -5.71 -8.42
C ALA A 130 3.19 -6.03 -7.83
N ALA A 131 4.14 -6.45 -8.67
CA ALA A 131 5.55 -6.63 -8.32
C ALA A 131 6.17 -5.32 -7.79
N LEU A 132 5.95 -4.20 -8.48
CA LEU A 132 6.43 -2.90 -8.01
C LEU A 132 5.84 -2.52 -6.64
N ASN A 133 4.54 -2.76 -6.43
CA ASN A 133 3.89 -2.49 -5.16
C ASN A 133 4.45 -3.38 -4.03
N GLN A 134 4.61 -4.68 -4.26
CA GLN A 134 5.23 -5.60 -3.29
C GLN A 134 6.64 -5.18 -2.92
N ALA A 135 7.44 -4.77 -3.90
CA ALA A 135 8.81 -4.31 -3.66
C ALA A 135 8.83 -3.04 -2.80
N LEU A 136 7.90 -2.11 -3.02
CA LEU A 136 8.00 -0.74 -2.53
C LEU A 136 7.02 -0.33 -1.43
N PHE A 137 5.99 -1.13 -1.12
CA PHE A 137 4.99 -0.72 -0.13
C PHE A 137 5.66 -0.44 1.22
N GLU A 138 5.17 0.58 1.90
CA GLU A 138 5.72 1.03 3.18
C GLU A 138 4.90 0.54 4.37
N ASP A 139 3.59 0.52 4.19
CA ASP A 139 2.62 0.15 5.21
C ASP A 139 1.31 -0.20 4.48
N GLY A 140 0.29 -0.59 5.23
CA GLY A 140 -1.02 -0.91 4.68
C GLY A 140 -2.08 -1.06 5.76
N LEU A 141 -3.30 -1.37 5.35
CA LEU A 141 -4.37 -1.76 6.26
C LEU A 141 -4.12 -3.21 6.73
N TRP A 142 -4.16 -3.41 8.04
CA TRP A 142 -4.42 -4.72 8.63
C TRP A 142 -5.83 -4.73 9.21
N LEU A 143 -6.65 -5.67 8.73
CA LEU A 143 -8.02 -5.90 9.21
C LEU A 143 -8.17 -7.40 9.44
N ARG A 144 -8.46 -7.78 10.69
CA ARG A 144 -8.76 -9.17 11.06
C ARG A 144 -10.14 -9.24 11.71
N LEU A 145 -10.97 -10.11 11.16
CA LEU A 145 -12.30 -10.41 11.67
C LEU A 145 -12.30 -11.82 12.26
N ALA A 146 -12.71 -11.94 13.52
CA ALA A 146 -12.99 -13.24 14.12
C ALA A 146 -14.23 -13.88 13.44
N PRO A 147 -14.40 -15.21 13.52
CA PRO A 147 -15.60 -15.87 13.01
C PRO A 147 -16.88 -15.22 13.58
N GLY A 148 -17.77 -14.77 12.69
CA GLY A 148 -19.02 -14.12 13.05
C GLY A 148 -18.91 -12.64 13.46
N ALA A 149 -17.70 -12.07 13.52
CA ALA A 149 -17.52 -10.64 13.76
C ALA A 149 -18.06 -9.83 12.58
N ARG A 150 -18.70 -8.70 12.89
CA ARG A 150 -19.29 -7.78 11.91
C ARG A 150 -19.00 -6.34 12.29
N LEU A 151 -18.73 -5.52 11.28
CA LEU A 151 -18.70 -4.08 11.43
C LEU A 151 -20.13 -3.54 11.27
N ALA A 152 -20.62 -2.81 12.27
CA ALA A 152 -21.95 -2.20 12.20
C ALA A 152 -22.00 -1.03 11.21
N GLU A 153 -20.86 -0.36 11.01
CA GLU A 153 -20.69 0.76 10.09
C GLU A 153 -19.52 0.45 9.13
N PRO A 154 -19.52 1.00 7.91
CA PRO A 154 -18.43 0.76 6.96
C PRO A 154 -17.06 1.19 7.50
N LEU A 155 -16.02 0.46 7.09
CA LEU A 155 -14.64 0.92 7.26
C LEU A 155 -14.21 1.67 6.01
N HIS A 156 -14.03 2.98 6.14
CA HIS A 156 -13.48 3.83 5.09
C HIS A 156 -11.95 3.85 5.18
N VAL A 157 -11.29 3.67 4.04
CA VAL A 157 -9.83 3.72 3.92
C VAL A 157 -9.49 4.77 2.87
N VAL A 158 -8.85 5.86 3.30
CA VAL A 158 -8.53 7.00 2.43
C VAL A 158 -7.02 7.06 2.26
N HIS A 159 -6.57 6.87 1.02
CA HIS A 159 -5.18 7.14 0.66
C HIS A 159 -5.05 8.56 0.13
N VAL A 160 -4.22 9.36 0.76
CA VAL A 160 -3.87 10.70 0.30
C VAL A 160 -2.47 10.70 -0.30
N GLY A 161 -2.40 11.12 -1.57
CA GLY A 161 -1.14 11.28 -2.31
C GLY A 161 -1.17 12.56 -3.14
N GLY A 162 -0.21 13.47 -2.90
CA GLY A 162 -0.26 14.80 -3.48
C GLY A 162 -1.56 15.52 -3.11
N TRP A 163 -2.31 16.01 -4.11
CA TRP A 163 -3.59 16.74 -3.93
C TRP A 163 -4.84 15.86 -4.08
N ARG A 164 -4.68 14.53 -4.09
CA ARG A 164 -5.78 13.59 -4.38
C ARG A 164 -5.98 12.62 -3.23
N SER A 165 -7.24 12.39 -2.88
CA SER A 165 -7.69 11.31 -2.01
C SER A 165 -8.32 10.19 -2.84
N HIS A 166 -8.00 8.93 -2.53
CA HIS A 166 -8.64 7.77 -3.12
C HIS A 166 -9.34 6.96 -2.03
N PRO A 167 -10.67 7.14 -1.84
CA PRO A 167 -11.42 6.40 -0.84
C PRO A 167 -11.69 4.97 -1.30
N ARG A 168 -11.55 4.01 -0.38
CA ARG A 168 -12.03 2.63 -0.50
C ARG A 168 -12.95 2.34 0.68
N THR A 169 -14.00 1.57 0.45
CA THR A 169 -14.97 1.20 1.49
C THR A 169 -14.98 -0.30 1.62
N CYS A 170 -14.72 -0.79 2.83
CA CYS A 170 -14.91 -2.21 3.17
C CYS A 170 -16.27 -2.36 3.87
N ALA A 171 -17.12 -3.22 3.31
CA ALA A 171 -18.36 -3.67 3.93
C ALA A 171 -18.28 -5.20 4.08
N CYS A 172 -18.62 -5.72 5.25
CA CYS A 172 -18.54 -7.13 5.61
C CYS A 172 -19.91 -7.67 6.05
#